data_AF-A0A3R7E8I8-F1
#
_entry.id   AF-A0A3R7E8I8-F1
#
_cell.length_a   1.000
_cell.length_b   1.000
_cell.length_c   1.000
_cell.angle_alpha   90.00
_cell.angle_beta   90.00
_cell.angle_gamma   90.00
#
_symmetry.space_group_name_H-M   'P 1'
#
loop_
_entity.id
_entity.type
_entity.pdbx_description
1 polymer ?
#
loop_
_entity_poly.entity_id
_entity_poly.type
_entity_poly.pdbx_seq_one_letter_code
_entity_poly.pdbx_strand_id
1 'polypeptide(L)'
;MKFMELIDLCEKLEATRKRDLMTSMVADFLKRLSEEEVEPAVSMMLGRPFPKWDPRTLDVSWATISRVIRKLTEASWRDFSEAFRNTGDIGESTKIIFERYRMRRQLTLLEKPLTILEVRKILDAIADASGQGSRERKERLIESLLGKASPLEAKYLVKIMIGEMRMGLHEGLMEIAVSKAFNIPLERIQTASMLTGDIAEVAAIC
;
A
#
# COMPACT_ATOMS: atom_id res chain seq x y z
N MET A 1 -4.46 -7.43 -11.73
CA MET A 1 -3.51 -6.34 -12.00
C MET A 1 -2.21 -6.54 -11.22
N LYS A 2 -1.06 -6.12 -11.80
CA LYS A 2 0.22 -6.11 -11.09
C LYS A 2 0.22 -5.01 -10.03
N PHE A 3 0.81 -5.29 -8.86
CA PHE A 3 0.92 -4.31 -7.78
C PHE A 3 1.75 -3.09 -8.21
N MET A 4 2.80 -3.28 -9.02
CA MET A 4 3.56 -2.17 -9.60
C MET A 4 2.70 -1.12 -10.33
N GLU A 5 1.60 -1.51 -10.99
CA GLU A 5 0.73 -0.53 -11.66
C GLU A 5 0.01 0.40 -10.68
N LEU A 6 -0.37 -0.12 -9.50
CA LEU A 6 -0.90 0.68 -8.39
C LEU A 6 0.18 1.63 -7.86
N ILE A 7 1.41 1.14 -7.74
CA ILE A 7 2.55 1.91 -7.24
C ILE A 7 2.93 3.05 -8.19
N ASP A 8 2.93 2.79 -9.49
CA ASP A 8 3.16 3.83 -10.51
C ASP A 8 2.08 4.93 -10.46
N LEU A 9 0.83 4.57 -10.15
CA LEU A 9 -0.21 5.56 -9.88
C LEU A 9 0.12 6.36 -8.62
N CYS A 10 0.44 5.69 -7.51
CA CYS A 10 0.78 6.35 -6.25
C CYS A 10 1.94 7.36 -6.38
N GLU A 11 3.01 7.03 -7.11
CA GLU A 11 4.12 7.97 -7.37
C GLU A 11 3.65 9.21 -8.13
N LYS A 12 2.81 9.02 -9.15
CA LYS A 12 2.25 10.14 -9.92
C LYS A 12 1.31 11.00 -9.07
N LEU A 13 0.55 10.39 -8.15
CA LEU A 13 -0.31 11.11 -7.21
C LEU A 13 0.52 11.94 -6.21
N GLU A 14 1.59 11.36 -5.67
CA GLU A 14 2.51 12.04 -4.74
C GLU A 14 3.20 13.27 -5.40
N ALA A 15 3.52 13.16 -6.69
CA ALA A 15 4.17 14.20 -7.49
C ALA A 15 3.23 15.33 -7.94
N THR A 16 1.91 15.16 -7.88
CA THR A 16 0.96 16.21 -8.27
C THR A 16 0.33 16.92 -7.07
N ARG A 17 -0.15 18.14 -7.31
CA ARG A 17 -0.99 18.91 -6.37
C ARG A 17 -2.36 19.25 -6.96
N LYS A 18 -2.61 18.89 -8.22
CA LYS A 18 -3.85 19.19 -8.94
C LYS A 18 -4.92 18.16 -8.60
N ARG A 19 -5.90 18.56 -7.77
CA ARG A 19 -7.00 17.68 -7.32
C ARG A 19 -7.77 17.03 -8.46
N ASP A 20 -8.14 17.80 -9.49
CA ASP A 20 -8.86 17.25 -10.64
C ASP A 20 -8.06 16.16 -11.37
N LEU A 21 -6.76 16.42 -11.60
CA LEU A 21 -5.86 15.42 -12.20
C LEU A 21 -5.76 14.15 -11.35
N MET A 22 -5.64 14.28 -10.02
CA MET A 22 -5.64 13.11 -9.12
C MET A 22 -6.91 12.27 -9.29
N THR A 23 -8.08 12.92 -9.24
CA THR A 23 -9.36 12.20 -9.36
C THR A 23 -9.53 11.50 -10.71
N SER A 24 -9.08 12.13 -11.80
CA SER A 24 -9.16 11.55 -13.14
C SER A 24 -8.21 10.36 -13.30
N MET A 25 -6.98 10.47 -12.78
CA MET A 25 -6.01 9.36 -12.80
C MET A 25 -6.48 8.16 -11.99
N VAL A 26 -7.06 8.40 -10.80
CA VAL A 26 -7.66 7.33 -9.98
C VAL A 26 -8.86 6.72 -10.70
N ALA A 27 -9.75 7.53 -11.29
CA ALA A 27 -10.91 7.02 -12.00
C ALA A 27 -10.53 6.09 -13.17
N ASP A 28 -9.53 6.49 -13.97
CA ASP A 28 -9.04 5.68 -15.09
C ASP A 28 -8.31 4.40 -14.62
N PHE A 29 -7.70 4.44 -13.43
CA PHE A 29 -7.15 3.24 -12.82
C PHE A 29 -8.25 2.27 -12.36
N LEU A 30 -9.28 2.77 -11.66
CA LEU A 30 -10.39 1.94 -11.16
C LEU A 30 -11.12 1.19 -12.27
N LYS A 31 -11.35 1.83 -13.43
CA LYS A 31 -12.00 1.21 -14.61
C LYS A 31 -11.28 -0.03 -15.15
N ARG A 32 -10.00 -0.23 -14.81
CA ARG A 32 -9.18 -1.36 -15.30
C ARG A 32 -9.07 -2.50 -14.29
N LEU A 33 -9.58 -2.32 -13.07
CA LEU A 33 -9.55 -3.34 -12.03
C LEU A 33 -10.67 -4.36 -12.27
N SER A 34 -10.42 -5.61 -11.91
CA SER A 34 -11.52 -6.56 -11.67
C SER A 34 -12.22 -6.25 -10.35
N GLU A 35 -13.46 -6.69 -10.20
CA GLU A 35 -14.29 -6.47 -8.99
C GLU A 35 -13.54 -6.79 -7.68
N GLU A 36 -12.89 -7.96 -7.60
CA GLU A 36 -12.11 -8.39 -6.43
C GLU A 36 -10.90 -7.50 -6.10
N GLU A 37 -10.44 -6.68 -7.06
CA GLU A 37 -9.28 -5.81 -6.91
C GLU A 37 -9.64 -4.39 -6.47
N VAL A 38 -10.90 -3.99 -6.61
CA VAL A 38 -11.34 -2.61 -6.36
C VAL A 38 -11.15 -2.23 -4.91
N GLU A 39 -11.71 -2.99 -3.96
CA GLU A 39 -11.56 -2.71 -2.54
C GLU A 39 -10.09 -2.69 -2.11
N PRO A 40 -9.29 -3.75 -2.37
CA PRO A 40 -7.90 -3.77 -1.94
C PRO A 40 -7.10 -2.59 -2.51
N ALA A 41 -7.31 -2.24 -3.77
CA ALA A 41 -6.64 -1.10 -4.39
C ALA A 41 -7.05 0.22 -3.73
N VAL A 42 -8.34 0.45 -3.49
CA VAL A 42 -8.83 1.69 -2.86
C VAL A 42 -8.31 1.82 -1.43
N SER A 43 -8.38 0.76 -0.62
CA SER A 43 -7.82 0.73 0.73
C SER A 43 -6.33 1.06 0.72
N MET A 44 -5.55 0.42 -0.16
CA MET A 44 -4.11 0.66 -0.26
C MET A 44 -3.78 2.09 -0.73
N MET A 45 -4.51 2.66 -1.70
CA MET A 45 -4.34 4.06 -2.13
C MET A 45 -4.62 5.05 -1.01
N LEU A 46 -5.61 4.74 -0.16
CA LEU A 46 -5.94 5.52 1.04
C LEU A 46 -5.00 5.25 2.22
N GLY A 47 -3.97 4.41 2.01
CA GLY A 47 -2.93 4.16 2.99
C GLY A 47 -3.33 3.21 4.09
N ARG A 48 -4.21 2.26 3.83
CA ARG A 48 -4.64 1.26 4.82
C ARG A 48 -4.65 -0.15 4.22
N PRO A 49 -4.38 -1.19 5.02
CA PRO A 49 -4.39 -2.58 4.55
C PRO A 49 -5.80 -3.12 4.31
N PHE A 50 -6.79 -2.58 5.03
CA PHE A 50 -8.18 -3.05 5.06
C PHE A 50 -9.15 -1.85 5.04
N PRO A 51 -10.44 -2.07 4.70
CA PRO A 51 -11.50 -1.08 4.91
C PRO A 51 -11.63 -0.71 6.39
N LYS A 52 -12.14 0.47 6.69
CA LYS A 52 -12.38 1.00 8.05
C LYS A 52 -13.35 0.16 8.87
N TRP A 53 -14.28 -0.52 8.22
CA TRP A 53 -15.23 -1.40 8.91
C TRP A 53 -14.59 -2.71 9.38
N ASP A 54 -13.46 -3.11 8.78
CA ASP A 54 -12.76 -4.33 9.14
C ASP A 54 -12.08 -4.14 10.51
N PRO A 55 -12.43 -4.94 11.53
CA PRO A 55 -11.87 -4.80 12.87
C PRO A 55 -10.41 -5.27 12.95
N ARG A 56 -9.89 -5.92 11.91
CA ARG A 56 -8.54 -6.50 11.90
C ARG A 56 -7.48 -5.41 11.77
N THR A 57 -6.43 -5.56 12.56
CA THR A 57 -5.22 -4.74 12.50
C THR A 57 -4.02 -5.61 12.20
N LEU A 58 -3.00 -5.04 11.57
CA LEU A 58 -1.75 -5.78 11.36
C LEU A 58 -1.01 -5.99 12.69
N ASP A 59 -1.17 -5.09 13.67
CA ASP A 59 -0.38 -5.01 14.92
C ASP A 59 1.13 -5.06 14.67
N VAL A 60 1.56 -4.38 13.61
CA VAL A 60 2.96 -4.30 13.22
C VAL A 60 3.46 -2.88 13.48
N SER A 61 4.39 -2.73 14.41
CA SER A 61 5.07 -1.45 14.63
C SER A 61 6.22 -1.24 13.65
N TRP A 62 6.65 0.02 13.50
CA TRP A 62 7.87 0.35 12.78
C TRP A 62 9.10 -0.40 13.30
N ALA A 63 9.18 -0.69 14.59
CA ALA A 63 10.29 -1.47 15.17
C ALA A 63 10.33 -2.91 14.61
N THR A 64 9.18 -3.49 14.28
CA THR A 64 9.10 -4.81 13.64
C THR A 64 9.47 -4.73 12.16
N ILE A 65 8.92 -3.77 11.42
CA ILE A 65 9.23 -3.58 9.99
C ILE A 65 10.71 -3.27 9.78
N SER A 66 11.27 -2.32 10.53
CA SER A 66 12.69 -1.96 10.41
C SER A 66 13.63 -3.11 10.74
N ARG A 67 13.26 -4.00 11.69
CA ARG A 67 14.01 -5.23 11.97
C ARG A 67 14.02 -6.17 10.76
N VAL A 68 12.87 -6.37 10.13
CA VAL A 68 12.74 -7.19 8.93
C VAL A 68 13.55 -6.60 7.77
N ILE A 69 13.45 -5.29 7.52
CA ILE A 69 14.21 -4.67 6.43
C ILE A 69 15.72 -4.80 6.68
N ARG A 70 16.20 -4.55 7.91
CA ARG A 70 17.62 -4.73 8.25
C ARG A 70 18.09 -6.17 8.06
N LYS A 71 17.24 -7.16 8.37
CA LYS A 71 17.53 -8.58 8.12
C LYS A 71 17.63 -8.88 6.62
N LEU A 72 16.75 -8.30 5.80
CA LEU A 72 16.74 -8.51 4.34
C LEU A 72 17.89 -7.79 3.61
N THR A 73 18.29 -6.62 4.11
CA THR A 73 19.22 -5.71 3.41
C THR A 73 20.61 -5.66 4.03
N GLU A 74 20.80 -6.28 5.20
CA GLU A 74 22.03 -6.15 6.02
C GLU A 74 22.39 -4.68 6.37
N ALA A 75 21.45 -3.75 6.19
CA ALA A 75 21.67 -2.34 6.45
C ALA A 75 21.89 -2.08 7.94
N SER A 76 22.82 -1.18 8.24
CA SER A 76 23.07 -0.74 9.60
C SER A 76 21.99 0.26 10.05
N TRP A 77 21.88 0.45 11.37
CA TRP A 77 21.04 1.51 11.91
C TRP A 77 21.47 2.91 11.43
N ARG A 78 22.76 3.10 11.17
CA ARG A 78 23.30 4.38 10.68
C ARG A 78 22.76 4.69 9.28
N ASP A 79 22.70 3.70 8.40
CA ASP A 79 22.20 3.87 7.03
C ASP A 79 20.73 4.30 7.04
N PHE A 80 19.92 3.66 7.88
CA PHE A 80 18.51 4.03 8.09
C PHE A 80 18.35 5.43 8.67
N SER A 81 19.13 5.76 9.70
CA SER A 81 19.09 7.07 10.35
C SER A 81 19.50 8.19 9.40
N GLU A 82 20.48 7.94 8.52
CA GLU A 82 20.86 8.87 7.47
C GLU A 82 19.75 9.04 6.43
N ALA A 83 19.21 7.94 5.90
CA ALA A 83 18.12 7.98 4.92
C ALA A 83 16.89 8.73 5.47
N PHE A 84 16.52 8.47 6.73
CA PHE A 84 15.39 9.14 7.37
C PHE A 84 15.66 10.61 7.66
N ARG A 85 16.87 10.98 8.09
CA ARG A 85 17.23 12.40 8.27
C ARG A 85 17.15 13.20 6.97
N ASN A 86 17.48 12.58 5.84
CA ASN A 86 17.46 13.24 4.55
C ASN A 86 16.05 13.33 3.94
N THR A 87 15.19 12.33 4.17
CA THR A 87 13.87 12.25 3.53
C THR A 87 12.72 12.70 4.43
N GLY A 88 12.84 12.52 5.75
CA GLY A 88 11.75 12.67 6.70
C GLY A 88 10.57 11.70 6.47
N ASP A 89 10.75 10.67 5.63
CA ASP A 89 9.71 9.74 5.19
C ASP A 89 10.23 8.30 5.27
N ILE A 90 9.48 7.45 5.98
CA ILE A 90 9.86 6.06 6.23
C ILE A 90 9.81 5.22 4.93
N GLY A 91 8.85 5.49 4.05
CA GLY A 91 8.73 4.80 2.78
C GLY A 91 9.89 5.14 1.85
N GLU A 92 10.22 6.43 1.70
CA GLU A 92 11.35 6.86 0.87
C GLU A 92 12.68 6.36 1.44
N SER A 93 12.83 6.39 2.77
CA SER A 93 13.99 5.78 3.44
C SER A 93 14.11 4.29 3.12
N THR A 94 12.99 3.56 3.13
CA THR A 94 12.96 2.13 2.78
C THR A 94 13.41 1.91 1.34
N LYS A 95 12.92 2.70 0.37
CA LYS A 95 13.35 2.63 -1.02
C LYS A 95 14.86 2.81 -1.17
N ILE A 96 15.42 3.87 -0.56
CA ILE A 96 16.87 4.15 -0.61
C ILE A 96 17.67 2.96 -0.08
N ILE A 97 17.24 2.35 1.02
CA ILE A 97 17.91 1.16 1.58
C ILE A 97 17.78 -0.03 0.62
N PHE A 98 16.60 -0.27 0.06
CA PHE A 98 16.43 -1.36 -0.92
C PHE A 98 17.27 -1.15 -2.19
N GLU A 99 17.37 0.07 -2.73
CA GLU A 99 18.20 0.39 -3.89
C GLU A 99 19.70 0.14 -3.61
N ARG A 100 20.19 0.58 -2.44
CA ARG A 100 21.60 0.42 -2.05
C ARG A 100 22.02 -1.04 -1.87
N TYR A 101 21.17 -1.87 -1.27
CA TYR A 101 21.56 -3.22 -0.82
C TYR A 101 20.98 -4.35 -1.67
N ARG A 102 19.81 -4.18 -2.31
CA ARG A 102 19.20 -5.24 -3.15
C ARG A 102 19.92 -5.39 -4.49
N MET A 103 20.59 -4.35 -5.00
CA MET A 103 21.47 -4.44 -6.18
C MET A 103 22.59 -5.49 -6.03
N ARG A 104 22.94 -5.90 -4.79
CA ARG A 104 23.96 -6.92 -4.52
C ARG A 104 23.42 -8.35 -4.46
N ARG A 105 22.13 -8.55 -4.19
CA ARG A 105 21.48 -9.87 -4.30
C ARG A 105 21.12 -10.09 -5.76
N GLN A 106 22.04 -10.74 -6.45
CA GLN A 106 21.93 -11.35 -7.77
C GLN A 106 20.47 -11.68 -8.15
N LEU A 107 20.08 -11.28 -9.37
CA LEU A 107 18.83 -11.56 -10.09
C LEU A 107 18.54 -13.08 -10.14
N THR A 108 18.20 -13.69 -9.02
CA THR A 108 17.82 -15.09 -8.96
C THR A 108 16.40 -15.20 -9.52
N LEU A 109 16.34 -15.61 -10.79
CA LEU A 109 15.26 -16.34 -11.43
C LEU A 109 13.83 -15.75 -11.27
N LEU A 110 13.35 -15.03 -12.29
CA LEU A 110 11.94 -14.99 -12.72
C LEU A 110 10.90 -15.01 -11.58
N GLU A 111 11.08 -14.20 -10.52
CA GLU A 111 10.02 -14.05 -9.52
C GLU A 111 8.83 -13.39 -10.21
N LYS A 112 7.66 -14.05 -10.12
CA LYS A 112 6.41 -13.49 -10.65
C LYS A 112 6.19 -12.12 -10.01
N PRO A 113 5.86 -11.08 -10.79
CA PRO A 113 5.54 -9.76 -10.24
C PRO A 113 4.41 -9.88 -9.21
N LEU A 114 4.54 -9.16 -8.09
CA LEU A 114 3.48 -9.07 -7.09
C LEU A 114 2.19 -8.55 -7.74
N THR A 115 1.06 -9.12 -7.35
CA THR A 115 -0.28 -8.64 -7.73
C THR A 115 -0.99 -8.00 -6.54
N ILE A 116 -1.99 -7.16 -6.81
CA ILE A 116 -2.80 -6.50 -5.77
C ILE A 116 -3.42 -7.55 -4.83
N LEU A 117 -3.99 -8.63 -5.39
CA LEU A 117 -4.60 -9.71 -4.62
C LEU A 117 -3.58 -10.52 -3.80
N GLU A 118 -2.38 -10.75 -4.31
CA GLU A 118 -1.32 -11.43 -3.52
C GLU A 118 -0.88 -10.57 -2.34
N VAL A 119 -0.72 -9.26 -2.54
CA VAL A 119 -0.42 -8.34 -1.44
C VAL A 119 -1.55 -8.38 -0.41
N ARG A 120 -2.82 -8.29 -0.84
CA ARG A 120 -3.97 -8.38 0.05
C ARG A 120 -3.99 -9.68 0.85
N LYS A 121 -3.82 -10.83 0.20
CA LYS A 121 -3.76 -12.15 0.87
C LYS A 121 -2.67 -12.23 1.93
N ILE A 122 -1.51 -11.62 1.69
CA ILE A 122 -0.43 -11.59 2.69
C ILE A 122 -0.78 -10.66 3.85
N LEU A 123 -1.40 -9.50 3.58
CA LEU A 123 -1.89 -8.61 4.65
C LEU A 123 -2.94 -9.30 5.51
N ASP A 124 -3.90 -10.01 4.90
CA ASP A 124 -4.88 -10.84 5.62
C ASP A 124 -4.17 -11.87 6.52
N ALA A 125 -3.20 -12.62 5.98
CA ALA A 125 -2.44 -13.60 6.76
C ALA A 125 -1.62 -12.99 7.92
N ILE A 126 -1.15 -11.74 7.77
CA ILE A 126 -0.47 -11.00 8.84
C ILE A 126 -1.47 -10.63 9.93
N ALA A 127 -2.65 -10.13 9.57
CA ALA A 127 -3.67 -9.74 10.53
C ALA A 127 -4.24 -10.95 11.29
N ASP A 128 -4.46 -12.06 10.61
CA ASP A 128 -5.00 -13.30 11.20
C ASP A 128 -3.99 -14.01 12.11
N ALA A 129 -2.69 -13.66 12.03
CA ALA A 129 -1.67 -14.23 12.90
C ALA A 129 -1.81 -13.70 14.34
N SER A 130 -2.47 -14.47 15.21
CA SER A 130 -2.68 -14.15 16.62
C SER A 130 -2.15 -15.25 17.56
N GLY A 131 -2.11 -14.97 18.87
CA GLY A 131 -1.66 -15.92 19.89
C GLY A 131 -0.14 -16.06 20.05
N GLN A 132 0.29 -17.14 20.69
CA GLN A 132 1.71 -17.41 20.96
C GLN A 132 2.50 -17.60 19.65
N GLY A 133 3.64 -16.91 19.53
CA GLY A 133 4.46 -16.95 18.31
C GLY A 133 3.93 -16.11 17.14
N SER A 134 2.82 -15.39 17.32
CA SER A 134 2.24 -14.50 16.29
C SER A 134 3.24 -13.48 15.77
N ARG A 135 4.02 -12.84 16.65
CA ARG A 135 5.04 -11.86 16.27
C ARG A 135 6.05 -12.42 15.25
N GLU A 136 6.61 -13.60 15.52
CA GLU A 136 7.57 -14.24 14.61
C GLU A 136 6.91 -14.65 13.29
N ARG A 137 5.65 -15.09 13.34
CA ARG A 137 4.86 -15.38 12.13
C ARG A 137 4.63 -14.12 11.29
N LYS A 138 4.23 -13.01 11.90
CA LYS A 138 4.07 -11.70 11.23
C LYS A 138 5.39 -11.24 10.62
N GLU A 139 6.50 -11.33 11.36
CA GLU A 139 7.84 -11.00 10.85
C GLU A 139 8.22 -11.81 9.61
N ARG A 140 7.98 -13.13 9.60
CA ARG A 140 8.24 -13.99 8.43
C ARG A 140 7.37 -13.64 7.22
N LEU A 141 6.10 -13.30 7.43
CA LEU A 141 5.20 -12.90 6.35
C LEU A 141 5.62 -11.57 5.72
N ILE A 142 5.99 -10.58 6.55
CA ILE A 142 6.53 -9.30 6.09
C ILE A 142 7.87 -9.52 5.35
N GLU A 143 8.74 -10.40 5.86
CA GLU A 143 10.02 -10.74 5.23
C GLU A 143 9.81 -11.35 3.84
N SER A 144 8.85 -12.28 3.71
CA SER A 144 8.48 -12.89 2.42
C SER A 144 7.93 -11.86 1.42
N LEU A 145 7.07 -10.95 1.89
CA LEU A 145 6.47 -9.90 1.06
C LEU A 145 7.52 -8.90 0.58
N LEU A 146 8.31 -8.35 1.51
CA LEU A 146 9.34 -7.36 1.19
C LEU A 146 10.52 -7.98 0.43
N GLY A 147 10.82 -9.27 0.61
CA GLY A 147 11.86 -9.97 -0.14
C GLY A 147 11.61 -10.02 -1.65
N LYS A 148 10.34 -10.06 -2.05
CA LYS A 148 9.90 -10.05 -3.46
C LYS A 148 9.79 -8.63 -4.03
N ALA A 149 9.37 -7.67 -3.20
CA ALA A 149 9.06 -6.30 -3.59
C ALA A 149 10.27 -5.53 -4.12
N SER A 150 10.15 -4.95 -5.33
CA SER A 150 11.08 -3.93 -5.84
C SER A 150 11.24 -2.77 -4.86
N PRO A 151 12.28 -1.93 -4.96
CA PRO A 151 12.47 -0.81 -4.03
C PRO A 151 11.26 0.13 -3.95
N LEU A 152 10.58 0.35 -5.07
CA LEU A 152 9.39 1.20 -5.14
C LEU A 152 8.17 0.52 -4.49
N GLU A 153 7.98 -0.78 -4.72
CA GLU A 153 6.93 -1.55 -4.03
C GLU A 153 7.20 -1.59 -2.52
N ALA A 154 8.45 -1.78 -2.09
CA ALA A 154 8.83 -1.79 -0.68
C ALA A 154 8.50 -0.46 0.02
N LYS A 155 8.73 0.69 -0.63
CA LYS A 155 8.30 2.01 -0.14
C LYS A 155 6.83 2.01 0.21
N TYR A 156 5.97 1.65 -0.73
CA TYR A 156 4.53 1.76 -0.54
C TYR A 156 3.95 0.66 0.34
N LEU A 157 4.49 -0.55 0.32
CA LEU A 157 4.11 -1.59 1.27
C LEU A 157 4.33 -1.14 2.71
N VAL A 158 5.48 -0.51 2.99
CA VAL A 158 5.75 0.05 4.33
C VAL A 158 4.79 1.20 4.65
N LYS A 159 4.53 2.11 3.70
CA LYS A 159 3.56 3.20 3.90
C LYS A 159 2.15 2.67 4.20
N ILE A 160 1.69 1.64 3.50
CA ILE A 160 0.39 0.99 3.72
C ILE A 160 0.34 0.30 5.09
N MET A 161 1.39 -0.43 5.47
CA MET A 161 1.44 -1.11 6.77
C MET A 161 1.49 -0.15 7.96
N ILE A 162 2.12 1.02 7.79
CA ILE A 162 2.23 2.04 8.84
C ILE A 162 1.04 3.00 8.86
N GLY A 163 0.37 3.20 7.73
CA GLY A 163 -0.76 4.12 7.62
C GLY A 163 -0.42 5.51 7.09
N GLU A 164 0.72 5.69 6.40
CA GLU A 164 1.26 7.02 6.07
C GLU A 164 1.68 7.17 4.60
N MET A 165 0.72 7.53 3.73
CA MET A 165 0.99 7.67 2.28
C MET A 165 1.54 9.04 1.87
N ARG A 166 1.05 10.13 2.46
CA ARG A 166 1.44 11.53 2.14
C ARG A 166 1.21 11.98 0.69
N MET A 167 0.21 11.43 0.01
CA MET A 167 -0.06 11.72 -1.42
C MET A 167 -1.10 12.83 -1.66
N GLY A 168 -1.73 13.36 -0.60
CA GLY A 168 -2.82 14.34 -0.74
C GLY A 168 -4.15 13.77 -1.23
N LEU A 169 -4.21 12.46 -1.50
CA LEU A 169 -5.44 11.70 -1.74
C LEU A 169 -6.14 11.40 -0.40
N HIS A 170 -7.42 11.72 -0.32
CA HIS A 170 -8.27 11.43 0.83
C HIS A 170 -9.65 10.96 0.33
N GLU A 171 -10.52 10.53 1.25
CA GLU A 171 -11.80 9.89 0.90
C GLU A 171 -12.68 10.76 0.01
N GLY A 172 -12.86 12.05 0.33
CA GLY A 172 -13.61 12.96 -0.55
C GLY A 172 -13.08 13.07 -2.00
N LEU A 173 -11.77 12.93 -2.23
CA LEU A 173 -11.24 12.86 -3.61
C LEU A 173 -11.47 11.47 -4.22
N MET A 174 -11.41 10.42 -3.41
CA MET A 174 -11.74 9.06 -3.85
C MET A 174 -13.21 8.96 -4.26
N GLU A 175 -14.15 9.57 -3.53
CA GLU A 175 -15.57 9.62 -3.88
C GLU A 175 -15.79 10.25 -5.27
N ILE A 176 -15.10 11.36 -5.56
CA ILE A 176 -15.13 11.99 -6.89
C ILE A 176 -14.56 11.05 -7.95
N ALA A 177 -13.46 10.36 -7.65
CA ALA A 177 -12.85 9.41 -8.57
C ALA A 177 -13.77 8.20 -8.86
N VAL A 178 -14.43 7.64 -7.84
CA VAL A 178 -15.40 6.55 -7.95
C VAL A 178 -16.62 6.98 -8.76
N SER A 179 -17.16 8.17 -8.47
CA SER A 179 -18.25 8.77 -9.26
C SER A 179 -17.88 8.90 -10.74
N LYS A 180 -16.67 9.41 -11.04
CA LYS A 180 -16.14 9.51 -12.41
C LYS A 180 -15.85 8.15 -13.05
N ALA A 181 -15.40 7.16 -12.28
CA ALA A 181 -15.03 5.83 -12.78
C ALA A 181 -16.25 5.06 -13.29
N PHE A 182 -17.30 5.04 -12.48
CA PHE A 182 -18.49 4.19 -12.70
C PHE A 182 -19.70 4.98 -13.22
N ASN A 183 -19.54 6.28 -13.49
CA ASN A 183 -20.60 7.16 -14.00
C ASN A 183 -21.85 7.19 -13.08
N ILE A 184 -21.62 7.16 -11.76
CA ILE A 184 -22.65 7.26 -10.74
C ILE A 184 -22.64 8.68 -10.17
N PRO A 185 -23.81 9.33 -9.97
CA PRO A 185 -23.87 10.67 -9.37
C PRO A 185 -23.11 10.74 -8.04
N LEU A 186 -22.26 11.77 -7.88
CA LEU A 186 -21.41 11.93 -6.69
C LEU A 186 -22.21 11.89 -5.38
N GLU A 187 -23.38 12.53 -5.35
CA GLU A 187 -24.26 12.54 -4.18
C GLU A 187 -24.67 11.12 -3.74
N ARG A 188 -24.87 10.19 -4.70
CA ARG A 188 -25.18 8.79 -4.38
C ARG A 188 -23.97 8.06 -3.79
N ILE A 189 -22.78 8.32 -4.33
CA ILE A 189 -21.53 7.75 -3.78
C ILE A 189 -21.29 8.25 -2.36
N GLN A 190 -21.46 9.55 -2.12
CA GLN A 190 -21.30 10.17 -0.80
C GLN A 190 -22.33 9.63 0.19
N THR A 191 -23.58 9.51 -0.21
CA THR A 191 -24.64 8.92 0.61
C THR A 191 -24.31 7.46 0.95
N ALA A 192 -23.89 6.66 -0.03
CA ALA A 192 -23.48 5.28 0.22
C ALA A 192 -22.28 5.21 1.16
N SER A 193 -21.26 6.04 0.97
CA SER A 193 -20.05 6.06 1.81
C SER A 193 -20.36 6.47 3.25
N MET A 194 -21.32 7.38 3.45
CA MET A 194 -21.80 7.74 4.78
C MET A 194 -22.53 6.59 5.47
N LEU A 195 -23.30 5.79 4.71
CA LEU A 195 -24.06 4.65 5.25
C LEU A 195 -23.18 3.43 5.53
N THR A 196 -22.22 3.12 4.65
CA THR A 196 -21.29 1.99 4.82
C THR A 196 -20.12 2.33 5.75
N GLY A 197 -19.80 3.62 5.89
CA GLY A 197 -18.64 4.10 6.64
C GLY A 197 -17.30 3.93 5.91
N ASP A 198 -17.30 3.44 4.66
CA ASP A 198 -16.09 3.26 3.87
C ASP A 198 -16.32 3.34 2.35
N ILE A 199 -15.52 4.17 1.67
CA ILE A 199 -15.55 4.37 0.22
C ILE A 199 -14.97 3.18 -0.57
N ALA A 200 -14.07 2.39 -0.01
CA ALA A 200 -13.52 1.19 -0.66
C ALA A 200 -14.60 0.12 -0.86
N GLU A 201 -15.49 -0.03 0.13
CA GLU A 201 -16.67 -0.91 0.04
C GLU A 201 -17.63 -0.42 -1.04
N VAL A 202 -17.95 0.87 -1.02
CA VAL A 202 -18.85 1.47 -2.02
C VAL A 202 -18.27 1.31 -3.42
N ALA A 203 -16.97 1.53 -3.60
CA ALA A 203 -16.32 1.38 -4.89
C ALA A 203 -16.41 -0.05 -5.43
N ALA A 204 -16.33 -1.06 -4.56
CA ALA A 204 -16.38 -2.47 -4.96
C ALA A 204 -17.78 -2.93 -5.43
N ILE A 205 -18.84 -2.23 -5.02
CA ILE A 205 -20.23 -2.55 -5.40
C ILE A 205 -20.79 -1.63 -6.50
N CYS A 206 -19.95 -0.76 -7.08
CA CYS A 206 -20.31 0.14 -8.19
C CYS A 206 -20.19 -0.55 -9.55
#